data_AF-A0A3D8YIB3-F1
#
_entry.id   AF-A0A3D8YIB3-F1
#
_cell.length_a   1.000
_cell.length_b   1.000
_cell.length_c   1.000
_cell.angle_alpha   90.00
_cell.angle_beta   90.00
_cell.angle_gamma   90.00
#
_symmetry.space_group_name_H-M   'P 1'
#
loop_
_entity.id
_entity.type
_entity.pdbx_description
1 polymer ?
#
loop_
_entity_poly.entity_id
_entity_poly.type
_entity_poly.pdbx_seq_one_letter_code
_entity_poly.pdbx_strand_id
1 'polypeptide(L)'
;MRPVRQMFADDYNRESDILKTEFNFIRIGCFGSASLYVILDMNVSEFPHNLFLDLDGNFIYHKRPIANIISTEWYLSNSSRTKLTRDFTKSIWIPTEGGDLAISILFQNLEGTLTTERFHIEQTLAIKSPISSEMNILVSHGTNEIAINQAIYPNESPKLNVSPILGTGKILILFVCHSGSIRSTPFENSVSTLVKKFLSEGYVSIIAPFWSLHIDIPPIWLPKLLEELNKGESLAHAVHQANLVVFDSFPTIAAWACLHLYGDPHITLETN
;
A
#
# COMPACT_ATOMS: atom_id res chain seq x y z
N MET A 1 13.93 -4.84 6.20
CA MET A 1 13.47 -6.06 5.49
C MET A 1 14.51 -6.42 4.43
N ARG A 2 14.82 -7.70 4.23
CA ARG A 2 15.70 -8.12 3.11
C ARG A 2 14.97 -7.93 1.77
N PRO A 3 15.68 -7.65 0.66
CA PRO A 3 15.04 -7.53 -0.64
C PRO A 3 14.50 -8.90 -1.10
N VAL A 4 13.45 -8.88 -1.93
CA VAL A 4 12.89 -10.09 -2.55
C VAL A 4 13.96 -10.76 -3.41
N ARG A 5 14.10 -12.07 -3.26
CA ARG A 5 15.04 -12.92 -4.01
C ARG A 5 14.36 -14.25 -4.29
N GLN A 6 14.67 -14.89 -5.41
CA GLN A 6 14.26 -16.27 -5.66
C GLN A 6 15.09 -17.22 -4.79
N MET A 7 14.40 -18.05 -4.03
CA MET A 7 14.99 -19.02 -3.08
C MET A 7 14.17 -20.32 -3.11
N PHE A 8 14.71 -21.39 -2.54
CA PHE A 8 13.93 -22.62 -2.39
C PHE A 8 12.85 -22.44 -1.30
N ALA A 9 11.76 -23.21 -1.39
CA ALA A 9 10.63 -23.12 -0.45
C ALA A 9 11.07 -23.29 1.02
N ASP A 10 11.99 -24.21 1.29
CA ASP A 10 12.52 -24.45 2.63
C ASP A 10 13.29 -23.25 3.18
N ASP A 11 13.97 -22.49 2.33
CA ASP A 11 14.72 -21.30 2.74
C ASP A 11 13.77 -20.15 3.11
N TYR A 12 12.66 -19.98 2.36
CA TYR A 12 11.62 -19.01 2.71
C TYR A 12 10.95 -19.33 4.05
N ASN A 13 10.64 -20.60 4.29
CA ASN A 13 10.07 -21.04 5.56
C ASN A 13 11.03 -20.75 6.72
N ARG A 14 12.32 -21.06 6.55
CA ARG A 14 13.35 -20.78 7.55
C ARG A 14 13.50 -19.29 7.84
N GLU A 15 13.52 -18.44 6.81
CA GLU A 15 13.56 -16.98 6.99
C GLU A 15 12.33 -16.48 7.76
N SER A 16 11.15 -17.00 7.41
CA SER A 16 9.91 -16.67 8.11
C SER A 16 9.95 -17.05 9.60
N ASP A 17 10.50 -18.21 9.95
CA ASP A 17 10.54 -18.68 11.34
C ASP A 17 11.54 -17.89 12.20
N ILE A 18 12.66 -17.45 11.62
CA ILE A 18 13.59 -16.52 12.26
C ILE A 18 12.87 -15.21 12.58
N LEU A 19 12.18 -14.63 11.59
CA LEU A 19 11.46 -13.38 11.75
C LEU A 19 10.31 -13.48 12.78
N LYS A 20 9.54 -14.58 12.79
CA LYS A 20 8.51 -14.81 13.83
C LYS A 20 9.10 -14.79 15.24
N THR A 21 10.32 -15.32 15.41
CA THR A 21 11.01 -15.33 16.70
C THR A 21 11.42 -13.91 17.13
N GLU A 22 11.92 -13.10 16.19
CA GLU A 22 12.23 -11.68 16.43
C GLU A 22 10.98 -10.85 16.73
N PHE A 23 9.85 -11.22 16.12
CA PHE A 23 8.55 -10.56 16.27
C PHE A 23 7.71 -11.11 17.43
N ASN A 24 8.31 -11.77 18.41
CA ASN A 24 7.54 -12.35 19.50
C ASN A 24 6.82 -11.30 20.38
N PHE A 25 7.31 -10.05 20.38
CA PHE A 25 6.80 -8.95 21.22
C PHE A 25 5.47 -8.34 20.75
N ILE A 26 5.00 -8.68 19.54
CA ILE A 26 3.80 -8.12 18.90
C ILE A 26 2.65 -9.14 18.81
N ARG A 27 2.68 -10.20 19.61
CA ARG A 27 1.59 -11.18 19.64
C ARG A 27 0.33 -10.56 20.19
N ILE A 28 -0.78 -10.76 19.50
CA ILE A 28 -2.09 -10.26 19.93
C ILE A 28 -3.13 -11.38 19.89
N GLY A 29 -4.00 -11.39 20.89
CA GLY A 29 -5.16 -12.28 20.91
C GLY A 29 -6.21 -11.78 19.93
N CYS A 30 -6.43 -12.51 18.84
CA CYS A 30 -7.50 -12.23 17.89
C CYS A 30 -8.52 -13.37 17.89
N PHE A 31 -9.76 -13.04 18.19
CA PHE A 31 -10.88 -13.99 18.19
C PHE A 31 -11.73 -13.82 16.93
N GLY A 32 -12.35 -14.90 16.45
CA GLY A 32 -13.20 -14.88 15.25
C GLY A 32 -12.43 -14.79 13.93
N SER A 33 -13.14 -14.54 12.82
CA SER A 33 -12.59 -14.46 11.45
C SER A 33 -12.72 -13.08 10.80
N ALA A 34 -13.26 -12.09 11.51
CA ALA A 34 -13.44 -10.74 11.00
C ALA A 34 -12.09 -10.03 10.75
N SER A 35 -12.10 -9.03 9.86
CA SER A 35 -10.96 -8.13 9.61
C SER A 35 -10.46 -7.50 10.91
N LEU A 36 -9.13 -7.35 11.02
CA LEU A 36 -8.48 -6.70 12.14
C LEU A 36 -8.15 -5.25 11.79
N TYR A 37 -8.70 -4.31 12.54
CA TYR A 37 -8.40 -2.88 12.39
C TYR A 37 -7.58 -2.40 13.57
N VAL A 38 -6.46 -1.75 13.26
CA VAL A 38 -5.47 -1.37 14.27
C VAL A 38 -5.28 0.14 14.32
N ILE A 39 -5.02 0.62 15.52
CA ILE A 39 -4.49 1.95 15.80
C ILE A 39 -3.21 1.71 16.58
N LEU A 40 -2.10 2.27 16.11
CA LEU A 40 -0.80 2.05 16.70
C LEU A 40 -0.40 3.26 17.53
N ASP A 41 -0.02 3.01 18.77
CA ASP A 41 0.66 4.02 19.59
C ASP A 41 1.97 4.45 18.92
N MET A 42 2.42 5.67 19.19
CA MET A 42 3.65 6.22 18.60
C MET A 42 4.85 5.28 18.77
N ASN A 43 4.99 4.66 19.94
CA ASN A 43 6.12 3.78 20.25
C ASN A 43 6.17 2.49 19.43
N VAL A 44 5.04 2.09 18.82
CA VAL A 44 4.92 0.87 17.99
C VAL A 44 4.49 1.18 16.56
N SER A 45 4.29 2.45 16.23
CA SER A 45 3.80 2.91 14.93
C SER A 45 4.77 2.62 13.78
N GLU A 46 6.06 2.50 14.08
CA GLU A 46 7.09 2.10 13.11
C GLU A 46 7.07 0.58 12.82
N PHE A 47 6.22 -0.18 13.49
CA PHE A 47 6.06 -1.61 13.24
C PHE A 47 5.02 -1.88 12.13
N PRO A 48 5.35 -2.69 11.11
CA PRO A 48 4.42 -3.04 10.03
C PRO A 48 3.27 -3.93 10.51
N HIS A 49 2.04 -3.40 10.49
CA HIS A 49 0.84 -4.08 11.01
C HIS A 49 0.45 -5.39 10.30
N ASN A 50 0.88 -5.62 9.06
CA ASN A 50 0.71 -6.90 8.36
C ASN A 50 1.51 -8.05 9.01
N LEU A 51 2.50 -7.74 9.86
CA LEU A 51 3.37 -8.75 10.47
C LEU A 51 2.92 -9.18 11.87
N PHE A 52 1.75 -8.72 12.34
CA PHE A 52 1.24 -9.15 13.65
C PHE A 52 1.02 -10.67 13.72
N LEU A 53 1.37 -11.22 14.88
CA LEU A 53 1.30 -12.65 15.17
C LEU A 53 0.11 -12.97 16.07
N ASP A 54 -0.53 -14.11 15.86
CA ASP A 54 -1.50 -14.67 16.80
C ASP A 54 -0.77 -15.25 18.03
N LEU A 55 -1.54 -15.70 19.03
CA LEU A 55 -0.98 -16.26 20.27
C LEU A 55 -0.14 -17.52 19.99
N ASP A 56 -0.44 -18.24 18.90
CA ASP A 56 0.28 -19.42 18.45
C ASP A 56 1.56 -19.08 17.65
N GLY A 57 1.82 -17.79 17.39
CA GLY A 57 3.00 -17.31 16.66
C GLY A 57 2.86 -17.34 15.13
N ASN A 58 1.64 -17.50 14.60
CA ASN A 58 1.39 -17.43 13.16
C ASN A 58 1.03 -16.01 12.73
N PHE A 59 1.35 -15.63 11.50
CA PHE A 59 0.89 -14.35 10.95
C PHE A 59 -0.63 -14.31 10.90
N ILE A 60 -1.21 -13.30 11.55
CA ILE A 60 -2.66 -13.06 11.54
C ILE A 60 -3.13 -12.78 10.12
N TYR A 61 -2.30 -12.08 9.35
CA TYR A 61 -2.59 -11.64 7.99
C TYR A 61 -2.88 -12.80 7.03
N HIS A 62 -2.39 -14.02 7.28
CA HIS A 62 -2.73 -15.17 6.42
C HIS A 62 -4.18 -15.62 6.55
N LYS A 63 -4.86 -15.25 7.65
CA LYS A 63 -6.22 -15.73 7.97
C LYS A 63 -7.27 -14.63 7.80
N ARG A 64 -6.88 -13.36 7.81
CA ARG A 64 -7.82 -12.22 7.81
C ARG A 64 -7.13 -10.94 7.34
N PRO A 65 -7.88 -9.99 6.74
CA PRO A 65 -7.37 -8.66 6.43
C PRO A 65 -6.91 -7.90 7.68
N ILE A 66 -5.85 -7.10 7.53
CA ILE A 66 -5.41 -6.13 8.53
C ILE A 66 -5.34 -4.75 7.87
N ALA A 67 -5.86 -3.72 8.55
CA ALA A 67 -5.74 -2.33 8.11
C ALA A 67 -5.46 -1.39 9.29
N ASN A 68 -4.70 -0.33 9.05
CA ASN A 68 -4.48 0.73 10.02
C ASN A 68 -5.50 1.86 9.82
N ILE A 69 -6.41 2.03 10.79
CA ILE A 69 -7.50 3.01 10.72
C ILE A 69 -7.11 4.40 11.24
N ILE A 70 -5.81 4.64 11.45
CA ILE A 70 -5.18 5.91 11.82
C ILE A 70 -5.51 6.36 13.25
N SER A 71 -6.78 6.63 13.54
CA SER A 71 -7.26 7.00 14.86
C SER A 71 -8.75 6.68 14.98
N THR A 72 -9.22 6.53 16.22
CA THR A 72 -10.64 6.29 16.49
C THR A 72 -11.51 7.43 15.97
N GLU A 73 -11.08 8.68 16.19
CA GLU A 73 -11.81 9.87 15.76
C GLU A 73 -11.95 9.93 14.24
N TRP A 74 -10.85 9.70 13.52
CA TRP A 74 -10.84 9.67 12.06
C TRP A 74 -11.75 8.55 11.55
N TYR A 75 -11.65 7.35 12.14
CA TYR A 75 -12.45 6.20 11.74
C TYR A 75 -13.95 6.42 11.97
N LEU A 76 -14.36 6.92 13.14
CA LEU A 76 -15.78 7.22 13.41
C LEU A 76 -16.35 8.29 12.47
N SER A 77 -15.51 9.24 12.05
CA SER A 77 -15.91 10.34 11.17
C SER A 77 -15.93 9.99 9.69
N ASN A 78 -15.11 9.03 9.24
CA ASN A 78 -14.88 8.78 7.82
C ASN A 78 -15.24 7.36 7.35
N SER A 79 -15.24 6.36 8.24
CA SER A 79 -15.40 4.96 7.85
C SER A 79 -16.77 4.64 7.25
N SER A 80 -16.77 3.75 6.25
CA SER A 80 -17.98 3.24 5.58
C SER A 80 -18.86 4.31 4.90
N ARG A 81 -18.34 5.54 4.74
CA ARG A 81 -19.08 6.64 4.09
C ARG A 81 -18.78 6.75 2.60
N THR A 82 -17.67 6.15 2.15
CA THR A 82 -17.21 6.24 0.78
C THR A 82 -17.50 4.94 0.03
N LYS A 83 -18.15 5.09 -1.11
CA LYS A 83 -18.36 4.01 -2.09
C LYS A 83 -17.67 4.37 -3.39
N LEU A 84 -17.29 3.38 -4.18
CA LEU A 84 -16.83 3.56 -5.56
C LEU A 84 -18.01 3.41 -6.50
N THR A 85 -18.05 4.21 -7.57
CA THR A 85 -19.04 3.94 -8.63
C THR A 85 -18.72 2.60 -9.33
N ARG A 86 -19.70 1.96 -9.96
CA ARG A 86 -19.47 0.66 -10.63
C ARG A 86 -18.38 0.71 -11.70
N ASP A 87 -18.32 1.79 -12.46
CA ASP A 87 -17.28 2.05 -13.46
C ASP A 87 -16.25 3.06 -12.93
N PHE A 88 -15.84 2.92 -11.67
CA PHE A 88 -15.01 3.92 -11.01
C PHE A 88 -13.78 4.28 -11.83
N THR A 89 -13.52 5.58 -11.91
CA THR A 89 -12.40 6.11 -12.68
C THR A 89 -11.08 5.74 -12.01
N LYS A 90 -10.07 5.47 -12.84
CA LYS A 90 -8.73 5.05 -12.42
C LYS A 90 -7.70 5.86 -13.19
N SER A 91 -6.75 6.45 -12.47
CA SER A 91 -5.60 7.12 -13.08
C SER A 91 -4.29 6.60 -12.50
N ILE A 92 -3.25 6.59 -13.32
CA ILE A 92 -1.90 6.27 -12.90
C ILE A 92 -0.93 7.34 -13.43
N TRP A 93 -0.07 7.83 -12.56
CA TRP A 93 1.11 8.56 -12.96
C TRP A 93 2.33 7.65 -12.88
N ILE A 94 2.96 7.42 -14.04
CA ILE A 94 4.11 6.53 -14.20
C ILE A 94 5.09 7.18 -15.19
N PRO A 95 6.05 7.98 -14.69
CA PRO A 95 6.80 8.94 -15.52
C PRO A 95 7.92 8.28 -16.37
N THR A 96 7.54 7.47 -17.36
CA THR A 96 8.49 6.76 -18.24
C THR A 96 9.31 7.70 -19.12
N GLU A 97 8.83 8.91 -19.43
CA GLU A 97 9.59 9.94 -20.16
C GLU A 97 10.88 10.36 -19.44
N GLY A 98 10.97 10.11 -18.12
CA GLY A 98 12.18 10.37 -17.35
C GLY A 98 13.36 9.45 -17.69
N GLY A 99 13.15 8.40 -18.49
CA GLY A 99 14.20 7.46 -18.91
C GLY A 99 14.65 6.50 -17.82
N ASP A 100 13.92 6.40 -16.71
CA ASP A 100 14.22 5.47 -15.63
C ASP A 100 13.86 4.03 -16.01
N LEU A 101 14.86 3.16 -16.06
CA LEU A 101 14.70 1.79 -16.52
C LEU A 101 13.71 0.98 -15.66
N ALA A 102 13.74 1.13 -14.33
CA ALA A 102 12.88 0.36 -13.45
C ALA A 102 11.41 0.77 -13.60
N ILE A 103 11.14 2.08 -13.72
CA ILE A 103 9.81 2.61 -13.99
C ILE A 103 9.32 2.17 -15.38
N SER A 104 10.18 2.20 -16.40
CA SER A 104 9.83 1.72 -17.74
C SER A 104 9.51 0.22 -17.79
N ILE A 105 10.29 -0.63 -17.11
CA ILE A 105 10.01 -2.08 -17.01
C ILE A 105 8.69 -2.31 -16.29
N LEU A 106 8.47 -1.61 -15.17
CA LEU A 106 7.22 -1.71 -14.42
C LEU A 106 6.02 -1.30 -15.29
N PHE A 107 6.13 -0.22 -16.07
CA PHE A 107 5.09 0.19 -17.01
C PHE A 107 4.77 -0.90 -18.03
N GLN A 108 5.79 -1.46 -18.69
CA GLN A 108 5.61 -2.55 -19.67
C GLN A 108 4.89 -3.75 -19.06
N ASN A 109 5.25 -4.13 -17.83
CA ASN A 109 4.62 -5.26 -17.13
C ASN A 109 3.17 -4.96 -16.69
N LEU A 110 2.80 -3.69 -16.54
CA LEU A 110 1.46 -3.26 -16.16
C LEU A 110 0.56 -2.91 -17.35
N GLU A 111 1.12 -2.65 -18.53
CA GLU A 111 0.43 -2.10 -19.70
C GLU A 111 -0.86 -2.86 -20.06
N GLY A 112 -0.79 -4.19 -20.04
CA GLY A 112 -1.96 -5.05 -20.28
C GLY A 112 -3.09 -4.77 -19.30
N THR A 113 -2.80 -4.81 -18.00
CA THR A 113 -3.77 -4.53 -16.92
C THR A 113 -4.32 -3.11 -17.01
N LEU A 114 -3.46 -2.12 -17.23
CA LEU A 114 -3.86 -0.71 -17.31
C LEU A 114 -4.81 -0.47 -18.50
N THR A 115 -4.55 -1.13 -19.62
CA THR A 115 -5.38 -1.05 -20.84
C THR A 115 -6.73 -1.75 -20.63
N THR A 116 -6.72 -2.98 -20.13
CA THR A 116 -7.94 -3.77 -19.86
C THR A 116 -8.86 -3.05 -18.85
N GLU A 117 -8.28 -2.46 -17.81
CA GLU A 117 -9.02 -1.78 -16.74
C GLU A 117 -9.28 -0.29 -17.03
N ARG A 118 -8.98 0.16 -18.27
CA ARG A 118 -9.28 1.51 -18.79
C ARG A 118 -8.70 2.65 -17.94
N PHE A 119 -7.45 2.52 -17.51
CA PHE A 119 -6.76 3.59 -16.78
C PHE A 119 -6.51 4.81 -17.66
N HIS A 120 -6.63 6.00 -17.08
CA HIS A 120 -5.94 7.18 -17.59
C HIS A 120 -4.46 7.11 -17.19
N ILE A 121 -3.56 7.08 -18.18
CA ILE A 121 -2.13 6.88 -17.97
C ILE A 121 -1.39 8.19 -18.28
N GLU A 122 -0.78 8.79 -17.27
CA GLU A 122 0.06 9.99 -17.39
C GLU A 122 1.54 9.59 -17.24
N GLN A 123 2.32 9.77 -18.31
CA GLN A 123 3.72 9.35 -18.41
C GLN A 123 4.71 10.51 -18.39
N THR A 124 4.22 11.74 -18.40
CA THR A 124 5.08 12.93 -18.46
C THR A 124 5.65 13.28 -17.09
N LEU A 125 6.88 13.80 -17.09
CA LEU A 125 7.47 14.40 -15.89
C LEU A 125 6.85 15.77 -15.58
N ALA A 126 6.48 16.52 -16.62
CA ALA A 126 5.90 17.84 -16.57
C ALA A 126 4.37 17.77 -16.73
N ILE A 127 3.70 17.39 -15.65
CA ILE A 127 2.24 17.27 -15.62
C ILE A 127 1.59 18.63 -15.87
N LYS A 128 0.64 18.66 -16.82
CA LYS A 128 -0.18 19.85 -17.13
C LYS A 128 -1.35 20.03 -16.15
N SER A 129 -1.91 18.91 -15.68
CA SER A 129 -3.03 18.87 -14.73
C SER A 129 -2.89 17.64 -13.83
N PRO A 130 -3.09 17.76 -12.52
CA PRO A 130 -3.00 16.63 -11.61
C PRO A 130 -3.92 15.48 -12.03
N ILE A 131 -3.47 14.23 -11.87
CA ILE A 131 -4.34 13.08 -12.09
C ILE A 131 -5.45 13.08 -11.03
N SER A 132 -6.69 12.86 -11.45
CA SER A 132 -7.84 12.86 -10.55
C SER A 132 -8.84 11.81 -11.00
N SER A 133 -9.09 10.85 -10.12
CA SER A 133 -9.95 9.70 -10.34
C SER A 133 -10.35 9.13 -8.98
N GLU A 134 -11.36 8.28 -8.94
CA GLU A 134 -11.75 7.62 -7.70
C GLU A 134 -10.61 6.77 -7.13
N MET A 135 -9.82 6.14 -8.00
CA MET A 135 -8.55 5.49 -7.65
C MET A 135 -7.39 6.14 -8.40
N ASN A 136 -6.38 6.62 -7.68
CA ASN A 136 -5.15 7.15 -8.25
C ASN A 136 -3.97 6.26 -7.85
N ILE A 137 -3.03 6.06 -8.79
CA ILE A 137 -1.77 5.34 -8.55
C ILE A 137 -0.60 6.26 -8.83
N LEU A 138 0.34 6.33 -7.88
CA LEU A 138 1.58 7.08 -8.01
C LEU A 138 2.75 6.09 -8.11
N VAL A 139 3.54 6.19 -9.17
CA VAL A 139 4.75 5.39 -9.37
C VAL A 139 5.98 6.30 -9.37
N SER A 140 6.94 6.01 -8.50
CA SER A 140 8.18 6.77 -8.37
C SER A 140 9.17 6.04 -7.48
N HIS A 141 10.44 6.43 -7.48
CA HIS A 141 11.37 5.97 -6.46
C HIS A 141 11.11 6.68 -5.13
N GLY A 142 11.27 5.93 -4.05
CA GLY A 142 11.23 6.43 -2.68
C GLY A 142 12.59 6.34 -2.01
N THR A 143 12.68 6.84 -0.79
CA THR A 143 13.87 6.74 0.05
C THR A 143 13.51 6.18 1.42
N ASN A 144 14.48 5.62 2.15
CA ASN A 144 14.27 5.13 3.51
C ASN A 144 13.80 6.24 4.48
N GLU A 145 14.08 7.49 4.13
CA GLU A 145 13.74 8.71 4.87
C GLU A 145 12.47 9.40 4.33
N ILE A 146 11.72 8.76 3.42
CA ILE A 146 10.51 9.35 2.81
C ILE A 146 9.44 9.73 3.84
N ALA A 147 9.38 9.00 4.96
CA ALA A 147 8.51 9.35 6.06
C ALA A 147 8.81 10.75 6.62
N ILE A 148 10.08 11.18 6.63
CA ILE A 148 10.53 12.48 7.15
C ILE A 148 10.60 13.52 6.04
N ASN A 149 11.32 13.24 4.95
CA ASN A 149 11.59 14.22 3.90
C ASN A 149 10.43 14.38 2.89
N GLN A 150 9.51 13.41 2.85
CA GLN A 150 8.37 13.35 1.94
C GLN A 150 8.74 13.56 0.45
N ALA A 151 9.96 13.20 0.09
CA ALA A 151 10.53 13.36 -1.25
C ALA A 151 10.34 12.07 -2.06
N ILE A 152 9.85 12.22 -3.29
CA ILE A 152 9.84 11.17 -4.30
C ILE A 152 10.81 11.49 -5.43
N TYR A 153 11.27 10.47 -6.16
CA TYR A 153 12.31 10.60 -7.18
C TYR A 153 11.79 9.97 -8.47
N PRO A 154 11.04 10.70 -9.30
CA PRO A 154 10.55 10.18 -10.58
C PRO A 154 11.68 10.05 -11.62
N ASN A 155 12.81 10.67 -11.34
CA ASN A 155 14.08 10.57 -12.03
C ASN A 155 15.19 10.94 -11.02
N GLU A 156 16.38 11.32 -11.48
CA GLU A 156 17.49 11.73 -10.62
C GLU A 156 17.21 12.98 -9.75
N SER A 157 16.15 13.75 -10.05
CA SER A 157 15.78 14.96 -9.31
C SER A 157 14.64 14.70 -8.31
N PRO A 158 14.78 15.11 -7.04
CA PRO A 158 13.71 14.96 -6.06
C PRO A 158 12.53 15.88 -6.36
N LYS A 159 11.31 15.37 -6.14
CA LYS A 159 10.07 16.15 -6.02
C LYS A 159 9.58 16.10 -4.58
N LEU A 160 9.68 17.24 -3.89
CA LEU A 160 9.21 17.43 -2.51
C LEU A 160 7.70 17.72 -2.43
N ASN A 161 7.14 18.31 -3.50
CA ASN A 161 5.72 18.57 -3.60
C ASN A 161 5.10 17.70 -4.69
N VAL A 162 4.23 16.79 -4.26
CA VAL A 162 3.50 15.82 -5.07
C VAL A 162 2.06 16.26 -5.35
N SER A 163 1.57 17.33 -4.70
CA SER A 163 0.24 17.88 -4.93
C SER A 163 0.01 18.40 -6.37
N PRO A 164 1.03 18.88 -7.12
CA PRO A 164 0.86 19.16 -8.55
C PRO A 164 0.63 17.91 -9.42
N ILE A 165 0.94 16.73 -8.89
CA ILE A 165 0.82 15.45 -9.57
C ILE A 165 -0.52 14.79 -9.24
N LEU A 166 -0.90 14.81 -7.96
CA LEU A 166 -2.10 14.16 -7.44
C LEU A 166 -3.19 15.20 -7.16
N GLY A 167 -4.31 15.08 -7.87
CA GLY A 167 -5.54 15.79 -7.57
C GLY A 167 -6.37 15.03 -6.52
N THR A 168 -7.68 15.11 -6.63
CA THR A 168 -8.61 14.44 -5.72
C THR A 168 -8.83 12.97 -6.09
N GLY A 169 -9.12 12.16 -5.08
CA GLY A 169 -9.51 10.76 -5.24
C GLY A 169 -9.97 10.13 -3.92
N LYS A 170 -10.50 8.91 -3.99
CA LYS A 170 -10.96 8.14 -2.82
C LYS A 170 -9.87 7.20 -2.32
N ILE A 171 -9.23 6.48 -3.25
CA ILE A 171 -8.15 5.53 -3.00
C ILE A 171 -6.86 6.04 -3.65
N LEU A 172 -5.76 6.05 -2.90
CA LEU A 172 -4.42 6.29 -3.41
C LEU A 172 -3.56 5.04 -3.25
N ILE A 173 -2.93 4.57 -4.32
CA ILE A 173 -1.95 3.49 -4.27
C ILE A 173 -0.57 4.09 -4.57
N LEU A 174 0.38 3.86 -3.67
CA LEU A 174 1.74 4.36 -3.78
C LEU A 174 2.66 3.20 -4.15
N PHE A 175 3.00 3.04 -5.43
CA PHE A 175 4.12 2.19 -5.84
C PHE A 175 5.43 2.99 -5.72
N VAL A 176 5.72 3.38 -4.48
CA VAL A 176 6.86 4.19 -4.07
C VAL A 176 7.46 3.57 -2.81
N CYS A 177 8.69 3.07 -2.89
CA CYS A 177 9.37 2.39 -1.80
C CYS A 177 9.29 3.18 -0.48
N HIS A 178 9.02 2.48 0.63
CA HIS A 178 8.90 3.04 1.99
C HIS A 178 7.80 4.10 2.20
N SER A 179 6.93 4.38 1.22
CA SER A 179 5.94 5.45 1.36
C SER A 179 4.86 5.18 2.43
N GLY A 180 4.68 3.93 2.84
CA GLY A 180 3.85 3.53 3.98
C GLY A 180 4.59 3.51 5.33
N SER A 181 5.90 3.77 5.34
CA SER A 181 6.66 3.80 6.58
C SER A 181 6.24 4.98 7.47
N ILE A 182 6.42 4.78 8.76
CA ILE A 182 6.10 5.75 9.81
C ILE A 182 7.38 5.97 10.60
N ARG A 183 7.68 7.24 10.91
CA ARG A 183 8.78 7.63 11.78
C ARG A 183 8.27 8.49 12.91
N SER A 184 8.71 8.19 14.13
CA SER A 184 8.59 9.12 15.23
C SER A 184 9.50 10.33 14.99
N THR A 185 8.98 11.55 15.16
CA THR A 185 9.82 12.75 15.12
C THR A 185 10.27 13.08 16.54
N PRO A 186 11.59 13.10 16.84
CA PRO A 186 12.05 13.53 18.14
C PRO A 186 11.52 14.94 18.42
N PHE A 187 10.98 15.15 19.62
CA PHE A 187 10.45 16.44 20.12
C PHE A 187 9.05 16.87 19.64
N GLU A 188 8.44 16.14 18.72
CA GLU A 188 7.02 16.31 18.42
C GLU A 188 6.27 15.07 18.92
N ASN A 189 5.19 15.26 19.68
CA ASN A 189 4.29 14.15 20.04
C ASN A 189 3.44 13.75 18.82
N SER A 190 4.12 13.45 17.71
CA SER A 190 3.55 13.21 16.41
C SER A 190 4.38 12.18 15.63
N VAL A 191 3.75 11.56 14.64
CA VAL A 191 4.43 10.68 13.69
C VAL A 191 4.46 11.36 12.33
N SER A 192 5.58 11.19 11.62
CA SER A 192 5.75 11.63 10.25
C SER A 192 5.57 10.45 9.30
N THR A 193 4.71 10.63 8.30
CA THR A 193 4.44 9.65 7.25
C THR A 193 3.75 10.31 6.08
N LEU A 194 4.03 9.82 4.87
CA LEU A 194 3.39 10.31 3.66
C LEU A 194 1.88 9.97 3.63
N VAL A 195 1.48 8.89 4.33
CA VAL A 195 0.08 8.48 4.49
C VAL A 195 -0.76 9.61 5.12
N LYS A 196 -0.30 10.19 6.23
CA LYS A 196 -1.03 11.25 6.95
C LYS A 196 -1.21 12.49 6.08
N LYS A 197 -0.20 12.85 5.28
CA LYS A 197 -0.29 13.96 4.32
C LYS A 197 -1.43 13.75 3.34
N PHE A 198 -1.46 12.62 2.64
CA PHE A 198 -2.48 12.40 1.60
C PHE A 198 -3.88 12.19 2.17
N LEU A 199 -4.03 11.64 3.37
CA LEU A 199 -5.31 11.62 4.07
C LEU A 199 -5.80 13.05 4.37
N SER A 200 -4.90 13.95 4.78
CA SER A 200 -5.23 15.36 5.01
C SER A 200 -5.53 16.14 3.72
N GLU A 201 -5.02 15.67 2.57
CA GLU A 201 -5.31 16.21 1.23
C GLU A 201 -6.63 15.67 0.65
N GLY A 202 -7.34 14.80 1.37
CA GLY A 202 -8.71 14.38 1.06
C GLY A 202 -8.86 12.95 0.54
N TYR A 203 -7.78 12.18 0.42
CA TYR A 203 -7.91 10.73 0.20
C TYR A 203 -8.50 10.06 1.44
N VAL A 204 -9.31 9.03 1.22
CA VAL A 204 -9.98 8.29 2.30
C VAL A 204 -9.24 6.99 2.63
N SER A 205 -8.59 6.40 1.63
CA SER A 205 -7.74 5.22 1.82
C SER A 205 -6.45 5.31 1.04
N ILE A 206 -5.39 4.78 1.65
CA ILE A 206 -4.06 4.75 1.05
C ILE A 206 -3.49 3.35 1.16
N ILE A 207 -2.96 2.84 0.07
CA ILE A 207 -2.22 1.58 0.02
C ILE A 207 -0.77 1.90 -0.31
N ALA A 208 0.15 1.53 0.58
CA ALA A 208 1.54 1.96 0.47
C ALA A 208 2.50 0.91 1.04
N PRO A 209 3.71 0.76 0.44
CA PRO A 209 4.69 -0.19 0.90
C PRO A 209 5.41 0.31 2.14
N PHE A 210 5.55 -0.56 3.14
CA PHE A 210 6.26 -0.22 4.38
C PHE A 210 7.79 -0.25 4.21
N TRP A 211 8.29 -0.97 3.21
CA TRP A 211 9.71 -1.03 2.82
C TRP A 211 9.87 -0.97 1.30
N SER A 212 11.04 -1.37 0.78
CA SER A 212 11.33 -1.38 -0.64
C SER A 212 10.40 -2.37 -1.37
N LEU A 213 9.63 -1.87 -2.33
CA LEU A 213 8.71 -2.66 -3.14
C LEU A 213 9.44 -3.21 -4.36
N HIS A 214 9.39 -4.53 -4.56
CA HIS A 214 9.99 -5.16 -5.73
C HIS A 214 9.15 -4.91 -6.99
N ILE A 215 9.79 -4.67 -8.14
CA ILE A 215 9.12 -4.31 -9.40
C ILE A 215 8.17 -5.40 -9.93
N ASP A 216 8.42 -6.65 -9.55
CA ASP A 216 7.59 -7.80 -9.96
C ASP A 216 6.30 -7.94 -9.14
N ILE A 217 6.15 -7.21 -8.03
CA ILE A 217 4.97 -7.31 -7.17
C ILE A 217 3.74 -6.63 -7.79
N PRO A 218 3.79 -5.34 -8.21
CA PRO A 218 2.60 -4.67 -8.75
C PRO A 218 1.92 -5.39 -9.94
N PRO A 219 2.65 -6.00 -10.90
CA PRO A 219 2.02 -6.74 -12.00
C PRO A 219 1.18 -7.95 -11.58
N ILE A 220 1.46 -8.55 -10.43
CA ILE A 220 0.67 -9.66 -9.86
C ILE A 220 -0.42 -9.12 -8.93
N TRP A 221 -0.07 -8.11 -8.15
CA TRP A 221 -0.90 -7.57 -7.08
C TRP A 221 -2.06 -6.71 -7.60
N LEU A 222 -1.79 -5.78 -8.53
CA LEU A 222 -2.79 -4.82 -9.01
C LEU A 222 -3.98 -5.48 -9.74
N PRO A 223 -3.77 -6.45 -10.66
CA PRO A 223 -4.89 -7.15 -11.29
C PRO A 223 -5.80 -7.81 -10.27
N LYS A 224 -5.23 -8.46 -9.25
CA LYS A 224 -6.00 -9.15 -8.21
C LYS A 224 -6.79 -8.17 -7.34
N LEU A 225 -6.20 -7.03 -6.97
CA LEU A 225 -6.92 -5.98 -6.26
C LEU A 225 -8.16 -5.53 -7.06
N LEU A 226 -7.97 -5.21 -8.35
CA LEU A 226 -9.04 -4.70 -9.21
C LEU A 226 -10.12 -5.76 -9.44
N GLU A 227 -9.74 -7.02 -9.63
CA GLU A 227 -10.66 -8.16 -9.73
C GLU A 227 -11.61 -8.23 -8.51
N GLU A 228 -11.07 -8.18 -7.30
CA GLU A 228 -11.87 -8.26 -6.07
C GLU A 228 -12.75 -7.02 -5.86
N LEU A 229 -12.23 -5.81 -6.14
CA LEU A 229 -13.04 -4.60 -6.08
C LEU A 229 -14.20 -4.64 -7.09
N ASN A 230 -13.96 -5.13 -8.30
CA ASN A 230 -14.98 -5.27 -9.34
C ASN A 230 -16.06 -6.31 -8.97
N LYS A 231 -15.75 -7.29 -8.09
CA LYS A 231 -16.75 -8.20 -7.50
C LYS A 231 -17.61 -7.54 -6.42
N GLY A 232 -17.26 -6.32 -5.99
CA GLY A 232 -17.94 -5.59 -4.92
C GLY A 232 -17.39 -5.88 -3.53
N GLU A 233 -16.25 -6.58 -3.43
CA GLU A 233 -15.58 -6.82 -2.15
C GLU A 233 -15.08 -5.52 -1.52
N SER A 234 -14.92 -5.55 -0.19
CA SER A 234 -14.33 -4.42 0.54
C SER A 234 -12.86 -4.21 0.19
N LEU A 235 -12.39 -2.97 0.31
CA LEU A 235 -10.99 -2.63 0.04
C LEU A 235 -10.02 -3.44 0.91
N ALA A 236 -10.34 -3.66 2.18
CA ALA A 236 -9.53 -4.53 3.04
C ALA A 236 -9.47 -5.97 2.53
N HIS A 237 -10.59 -6.53 2.07
CA HIS A 237 -10.61 -7.86 1.47
C HIS A 237 -9.78 -7.90 0.18
N ALA A 238 -9.98 -6.93 -0.72
CA ALA A 238 -9.27 -6.86 -1.99
C ALA A 238 -7.74 -6.77 -1.79
N VAL A 239 -7.28 -5.91 -0.86
CA VAL A 239 -5.85 -5.79 -0.53
C VAL A 239 -5.31 -7.09 0.06
N HIS A 240 -6.07 -7.74 0.94
CA HIS A 240 -5.69 -9.02 1.53
C HIS A 240 -5.53 -10.11 0.47
N GLN A 241 -6.49 -10.27 -0.45
CA GLN A 241 -6.37 -11.23 -1.55
C GLN A 241 -5.21 -10.91 -2.50
N ALA A 242 -4.99 -9.63 -2.79
CA ALA A 242 -3.88 -9.19 -3.62
C ALA A 242 -2.52 -9.51 -2.96
N ASN A 243 -2.41 -9.37 -1.64
CA ASN A 243 -1.22 -9.79 -0.90
C ASN A 243 -1.07 -11.32 -0.84
N LEU A 244 -2.15 -12.08 -0.71
CA LEU A 244 -2.10 -13.55 -0.72
C LEU A 244 -1.67 -14.13 -2.08
N VAL A 245 -2.12 -13.58 -3.21
CA VAL A 245 -1.63 -14.04 -4.52
C VAL A 245 -0.12 -13.76 -4.71
N VAL A 246 0.39 -12.70 -4.08
CA VAL A 246 1.83 -12.43 -4.03
C VAL A 246 2.53 -13.46 -3.14
N PHE A 247 1.94 -13.88 -2.02
CA PHE A 247 2.48 -14.96 -1.19
C PHE A 247 2.61 -16.28 -1.97
N ASP A 248 1.61 -16.63 -2.77
CA ASP A 248 1.65 -17.85 -3.60
C ASP A 248 2.78 -17.82 -4.63
N SER A 249 3.12 -16.63 -5.14
CA SER A 249 4.19 -16.45 -6.14
C SER A 249 5.57 -16.22 -5.52
N PHE A 250 5.60 -15.52 -4.37
CA PHE A 250 6.78 -15.10 -3.63
C PHE A 250 6.51 -15.28 -2.12
N PRO A 251 6.71 -16.48 -1.56
CA PRO A 251 6.38 -16.80 -0.17
C PRO A 251 7.39 -16.22 0.84
N THR A 252 7.89 -15.01 0.60
CA THR A 252 8.74 -14.24 1.49
C THR A 252 7.98 -13.04 2.04
N ILE A 253 8.16 -12.79 3.35
CA ILE A 253 7.59 -11.62 4.04
C ILE A 253 7.94 -10.32 3.31
N ALA A 254 9.14 -10.24 2.73
CA ALA A 254 9.57 -9.07 1.97
C ALA A 254 8.67 -8.74 0.76
N ALA A 255 7.92 -9.71 0.24
CA ALA A 255 7.02 -9.54 -0.89
C ALA A 255 5.57 -9.35 -0.44
N TRP A 256 4.94 -10.41 0.07
CA TRP A 256 3.49 -10.42 0.32
C TRP A 256 3.03 -9.44 1.39
N ALA A 257 3.88 -9.17 2.40
CA ALA A 257 3.51 -8.29 3.50
C ALA A 257 3.81 -6.82 3.21
N CYS A 258 4.38 -6.50 2.04
CA CYS A 258 4.96 -5.19 1.74
C CYS A 258 3.92 -4.08 1.67
N LEU A 259 2.76 -4.31 1.02
CA LEU A 259 1.72 -3.30 0.81
C LEU A 259 0.71 -3.32 1.95
N HIS A 260 0.57 -2.17 2.61
CA HIS A 260 -0.29 -1.96 3.77
C HIS A 260 -1.46 -1.06 3.43
N LEU A 261 -2.62 -1.30 4.07
CA LEU A 261 -3.81 -0.47 3.93
C LEU A 261 -3.95 0.48 5.12
N TYR A 262 -4.14 1.76 4.82
CA TYR A 262 -4.36 2.84 5.77
C TYR A 262 -5.66 3.58 5.45
N GLY A 263 -6.39 4.04 6.46
CA GLY A 263 -7.64 4.79 6.28
C GLY A 263 -8.89 3.92 6.37
N ASP A 264 -9.83 4.05 5.43
CA ASP A 264 -11.14 3.38 5.47
C ASP A 264 -11.11 1.99 4.81
N PRO A 265 -11.12 0.89 5.58
CA PRO A 265 -11.09 -0.45 5.02
C PRO A 265 -12.38 -0.87 4.29
N HIS A 266 -13.47 -0.11 4.44
CA HIS A 266 -14.82 -0.52 4.06
C HIS A 266 -15.26 -0.02 2.68
N ILE A 267 -14.38 0.66 1.94
CA ILE A 267 -14.69 1.13 0.60
C ILE A 267 -15.08 -0.08 -0.26
N THR A 268 -16.23 0.03 -0.92
CA THR A 268 -16.90 -1.00 -1.73
C THR A 268 -17.58 -0.33 -2.92
N LEU A 269 -17.98 -1.10 -3.93
CA LEU A 269 -18.83 -0.58 -4.99
C LEU A 269 -20.20 -0.14 -4.45
N GLU A 270 -20.79 0.86 -5.09
CA GLU A 270 -22.19 1.23 -4.88
C GLU A 270 -23.12 0.05 -5.17
N THR A 271 -24.02 -0.24 -4.21
CA THR A 271 -25.12 -1.18 -4.39
C THR A 271 -26.30 -0.46 -5.03
N ASN A 272 -26.88 -1.05 -6.08
CA ASN A 272 -28.12 -0.57 -6.70
C ASN A 272 -29.29 -0.48 -5.70
#